data_AF-A0A0D9PC77-F1
#
_entry.id   AF-A0A0D9PC77-F1
#
_cell.length_a   1.000
_cell.length_b   1.000
_cell.length_c   1.000
_cell.angle_alpha   90.00
_cell.angle_beta   90.00
_cell.angle_gamma   90.00
#
_symmetry.space_group_name_H-M   'P 1'
#
loop_
_entity.id
_entity.type
_entity.pdbx_description
1 polymer ?
#
loop_
_entity_poly.entity_id
_entity_poly.type
_entity_poly.pdbx_seq_one_letter_code
_entity_poly.pdbx_strand_id
1 'polypeptide(L)'
;MPESTLQPPCPRFISCTYDTITPRRRDVNSGPEADGMTPLLAIAACGLFDPRLSHEPIRRRDFHARYIKAYVIDVDFHTQTVVCQPAFEQLKDERFNLFYDKMVITPGCRSNTFGIPSVEENAIFVKNVANANTMRSRLNDLLEMASLPRVSEVASHL
;
A
#
# COMPACT_ATOMS: atom_id res chain seq x y z
N MET A 1 -40.27 1.27 13.19
CA MET A 1 -39.36 2.26 13.78
C MET A 1 -37.95 1.73 13.57
N PRO A 2 -37.17 2.19 12.57
CA PRO A 2 -35.82 1.70 12.41
C PRO A 2 -34.93 2.33 13.48
N GLU A 3 -34.22 1.44 14.14
CA GLU A 3 -33.29 1.63 15.23
C GLU A 3 -32.21 2.64 14.81
N SER A 4 -32.18 3.79 15.49
CA SER A 4 -31.16 4.81 15.32
C SER A 4 -29.82 4.22 15.76
N THR A 5 -29.02 3.78 14.79
CA THR A 5 -27.60 3.48 14.97
C THR A 5 -26.93 4.73 15.52
N LEU A 6 -26.76 4.77 16.84
CA LEU A 6 -25.91 5.72 17.53
C LEU A 6 -24.51 5.57 16.93
N GLN A 7 -24.16 6.44 15.98
CA GLN A 7 -22.78 6.57 15.55
C GLN A 7 -21.97 6.98 16.78
N PRO A 8 -20.95 6.22 17.19
CA PRO A 8 -20.08 6.62 18.29
C PRO A 8 -19.47 7.99 17.96
N PRO A 9 -19.19 8.84 18.97
CA PRO A 9 -18.75 10.21 18.77
C PRO A 9 -17.61 10.28 17.75
N CYS A 10 -17.75 11.18 16.77
CA CYS A 10 -16.80 11.34 15.69
C CYS A 10 -15.37 11.51 16.25
N PRO A 11 -14.37 10.83 15.68
CA PRO A 11 -13.00 11.05 16.09
C PRO A 11 -12.66 12.51 15.80
N ARG A 12 -12.24 13.25 16.84
CA ARG A 12 -11.84 14.67 16.73
C ARG A 12 -10.63 14.92 15.82
N PHE A 13 -10.02 13.84 15.33
CA PHE A 13 -8.82 13.86 14.51
C PHE A 13 -8.83 12.68 13.55
N ILE A 14 -8.69 12.96 12.25
CA ILE A 14 -8.49 11.94 11.22
C ILE A 14 -7.07 12.11 10.66
N SER A 15 -6.25 11.07 10.81
CA SER A 15 -4.98 10.92 10.12
C SER A 15 -5.18 9.99 8.94
N CYS A 16 -4.89 10.48 7.74
CA CYS A 16 -4.90 9.68 6.52
C CYS A 16 -3.45 9.29 6.21
N THR A 17 -3.03 8.13 6.69
CA THR A 17 -1.71 7.54 6.44
C THR A 17 -1.74 6.64 5.21
N TYR A 18 -0.71 6.76 4.38
CA TYR A 18 -0.32 5.89 3.25
C TYR A 18 -1.43 5.49 2.26
N ASP A 19 -1.26 5.96 1.02
CA ASP A 19 -2.02 5.61 -0.19
C ASP A 19 -3.52 5.87 -0.16
N THR A 20 -3.90 7.09 0.19
CA THR A 20 -5.32 7.50 0.23
C THR A 20 -5.66 8.70 -0.65
N ILE A 21 -4.96 8.95 -1.76
CA ILE A 21 -5.49 9.84 -2.80
C ILE A 21 -5.17 9.23 -4.16
N THR A 22 -6.16 8.64 -4.82
CA THR A 22 -6.03 8.16 -6.20
C THR A 22 -7.04 8.84 -7.12
N PRO A 23 -6.61 9.53 -8.18
CA PRO A 23 -7.43 9.70 -9.36
C PRO A 23 -7.34 8.40 -10.19
N ARG A 24 -8.49 7.92 -10.65
CA ARG A 24 -8.64 6.71 -11.49
C ARG A 24 -7.59 6.61 -12.62
N ARG A 25 -6.86 5.51 -12.66
CA ARG A 25 -6.82 4.53 -13.78
C ARG A 25 -5.79 3.45 -13.47
N ARG A 26 -6.25 2.20 -13.45
CA ARG A 26 -5.48 0.94 -13.54
C ARG A 26 -4.08 0.99 -12.93
N ASP A 27 -3.95 0.65 -11.64
CA ASP A 27 -2.67 0.23 -11.09
C ASP A 27 -2.84 -1.04 -10.25
N VAL A 28 -1.85 -1.90 -10.41
CA VAL A 28 -1.66 -3.26 -9.90
C VAL A 28 -1.70 -3.31 -8.37
N ASN A 29 -2.41 -4.33 -7.86
CA ASN A 29 -2.45 -4.90 -6.50
C ASN A 29 -1.48 -4.30 -5.46
N SER A 30 -1.72 -3.06 -5.04
CA SER A 30 -1.13 -2.48 -3.83
C SER A 30 -2.26 -2.32 -2.82
N GLY A 31 -2.52 -3.41 -2.08
CA GLY A 31 -3.42 -3.34 -0.93
C GLY A 31 -2.82 -2.45 0.17
N PRO A 32 -3.64 -1.96 1.13
CA PRO A 32 -3.15 -1.16 2.24
C PRO A 32 -2.52 -2.11 3.24
N GLU A 33 -1.22 -2.34 3.06
CA GLU A 33 -0.43 -3.17 3.94
C GLU A 33 0.66 -2.31 4.56
N ALA A 34 0.45 -2.09 5.86
CA ALA A 34 1.36 -1.66 6.93
C ALA A 34 2.40 -0.57 6.64
N ASP A 35 2.57 0.31 7.63
CA ASP A 35 3.67 1.26 7.67
C ASP A 35 5.00 0.49 7.59
N GLY A 36 5.68 0.61 6.46
CA GLY A 36 6.98 0.00 6.22
C GLY A 36 8.08 0.88 6.76
N MET A 37 9.02 0.28 7.48
CA MET A 37 10.34 0.87 7.68
C MET A 37 11.04 0.92 6.33
N THR A 38 10.82 2.00 5.58
CA THR A 38 11.40 2.23 4.25
C THR A 38 12.92 2.00 4.19
N PRO A 39 13.73 2.37 5.21
CA PRO A 39 15.17 2.09 5.20
C PRO A 39 15.51 0.59 5.18
N LEU A 40 14.66 -0.26 5.75
CA LEU A 40 14.85 -1.70 5.84
C LEU A 40 14.40 -2.43 4.57
N LEU A 41 13.64 -1.78 3.70
CA LEU A 41 13.02 -2.46 2.57
C LEU A 41 14.03 -2.96 1.53
N ALA A 42 15.09 -2.19 1.28
CA ALA A 42 16.17 -2.61 0.38
C ALA A 42 16.90 -3.86 0.91
N ILE A 43 17.16 -3.90 2.21
CA ILE A 43 17.86 -5.01 2.87
C ILE A 43 16.97 -6.27 2.89
N ALA A 44 15.66 -6.11 3.10
CA ALA A 44 14.67 -7.18 2.98
C ALA A 44 14.60 -7.75 1.55
N ALA A 45 14.64 -6.87 0.54
CA ALA A 45 14.63 -7.26 -0.87
C ALA A 45 15.89 -8.06 -1.25
N CYS A 46 17.05 -7.71 -0.68
CA CYS A 46 18.29 -8.50 -0.80
C CYS A 46 18.27 -9.82 -0.01
N GLY A 47 17.24 -10.10 0.79
CA GLY A 47 17.11 -11.33 1.56
C GLY A 47 18.00 -11.44 2.81
N LEU A 48 18.60 -10.33 3.25
CA LEU A 48 19.49 -10.29 4.42
C LEU A 48 18.75 -10.49 5.75
N PHE A 49 17.45 -10.19 5.81
CA PHE A 49 16.58 -10.56 6.91
C PHE A 49 15.15 -10.80 6.42
N ASP A 50 14.30 -11.28 7.32
CA ASP A 50 12.91 -11.58 7.01
C ASP A 50 12.09 -10.30 6.77
N PRO A 51 11.42 -10.14 5.62
CA PRO A 51 10.64 -8.95 5.28
C PRO A 51 9.53 -8.61 6.28
N ARG A 52 9.08 -9.56 7.11
CA ARG A 52 8.15 -9.30 8.23
C ARG A 52 8.72 -8.34 9.28
N LEU A 53 10.04 -8.22 9.37
CA LEU A 53 10.71 -7.26 10.27
C LEU A 53 10.66 -5.82 9.74
N SER A 54 10.33 -5.62 8.46
CA SER A 54 10.22 -4.30 7.85
C SER A 54 8.88 -3.63 8.09
N HIS A 55 7.92 -4.28 8.77
CA HIS A 55 6.61 -3.71 9.05
C HIS A 55 6.19 -3.94 10.50
N GLU A 56 5.49 -2.95 11.06
CA GLU A 56 4.77 -3.12 12.31
C GLU A 56 3.26 -3.06 12.07
N PRO A 57 2.45 -3.88 12.78
CA PRO A 57 1.01 -3.75 12.70
C PRO A 57 0.56 -2.43 13.31
N ILE A 58 -0.30 -1.69 12.63
CA ILE A 58 -0.88 -0.43 13.15
C ILE A 58 -1.78 -0.71 14.38
N ARG A 59 -2.47 -1.85 14.40
CA ARG A 59 -3.34 -2.28 15.52
C ARG A 59 -2.50 -2.84 16.67
N ARG A 60 -1.77 -1.99 17.37
CA ARG A 60 -1.04 -2.36 18.59
C ARG A 60 -1.93 -2.18 19.83
N ARG A 61 -1.65 -2.94 20.89
CA ARG A 61 -2.43 -2.90 22.15
C ARG A 61 -2.37 -1.52 22.84
N ASP A 62 -1.24 -0.85 22.67
CA ASP A 62 -0.90 0.49 23.16
C ASP A 62 -1.29 1.62 22.18
N PHE A 63 -1.93 1.29 21.05
CA PHE A 63 -2.36 2.29 20.06
C PHE A 63 -3.69 2.94 20.48
N HIS A 64 -3.60 4.13 21.07
CA HIS A 64 -4.76 4.89 21.56
C HIS A 64 -5.47 5.70 20.45
N ALA A 65 -5.76 5.08 19.31
CA ALA A 65 -6.50 5.72 18.23
C ALA A 65 -7.37 4.74 17.42
N ARG A 66 -8.41 5.27 16.77
CA ARG A 66 -9.31 4.49 15.92
C ARG A 66 -8.69 4.32 14.53
N TYR A 67 -8.27 3.10 14.21
CA TYR A 67 -7.78 2.76 12.89
C TYR A 67 -8.91 2.24 11.98
N ILE A 68 -9.05 2.86 10.80
CA ILE A 68 -9.98 2.49 9.74
C ILE A 68 -9.17 2.15 8.49
N LYS A 69 -9.31 0.94 7.97
CA LYS A 69 -8.63 0.48 6.75
C LYS A 69 -9.49 0.82 5.53
N ALA A 70 -9.24 1.98 4.92
CA ALA A 70 -9.99 2.49 3.78
C ALA A 70 -9.14 3.42 2.91
N TYR A 71 -9.48 3.51 1.63
CA TYR A 71 -8.98 4.53 0.71
C TYR A 71 -9.77 5.81 0.89
N VAL A 72 -9.11 6.97 0.90
CA VAL A 72 -9.79 8.27 0.74
C VAL A 72 -9.92 8.57 -0.74
N ILE A 73 -11.15 8.90 -1.14
CA ILE A 73 -11.51 9.18 -2.52
C ILE A 73 -11.57 10.68 -2.74
N ASP A 74 -12.14 11.41 -1.78
CA ASP A 74 -12.32 12.85 -1.86
C ASP A 74 -12.39 13.49 -0.47
N VAL A 75 -12.04 14.77 -0.41
CA VAL A 75 -12.02 15.56 0.83
C VAL A 75 -12.76 16.86 0.58
N ASP A 76 -13.86 17.04 1.30
CA ASP A 76 -14.59 18.31 1.34
C ASP A 76 -14.15 19.13 2.55
N PHE A 77 -13.48 20.25 2.28
CA PHE A 77 -13.01 21.20 3.30
C PHE A 77 -14.10 22.15 3.78
N HIS A 78 -15.18 22.34 3.02
CA HIS A 78 -16.30 23.21 3.40
C HIS A 78 -17.21 22.51 4.41
N THR A 79 -17.58 21.25 4.13
CA THR A 79 -18.42 20.44 5.03
C THR A 79 -17.60 19.64 6.04
N GLN A 80 -16.27 19.77 6.02
CA GLN A 80 -15.33 19.05 6.87
C GLN A 80 -15.59 17.53 6.89
N THR A 81 -15.78 16.98 5.69
CA THR A 81 -16.14 15.58 5.46
C THR A 81 -15.14 14.93 4.53
N VAL A 82 -14.81 13.67 4.80
CA VAL A 82 -13.97 12.83 3.92
C VAL A 82 -14.76 11.64 3.41
N VAL A 83 -14.71 11.42 2.09
CA VAL A 83 -15.34 10.29 1.42
C VAL A 83 -14.34 9.15 1.34
N CYS A 84 -14.68 8.03 1.96
CA CYS A 84 -13.83 6.86 2.07
C CYS A 84 -14.46 5.64 1.38
N GLN A 85 -13.60 4.72 0.95
CA GLN A 85 -13.96 3.43 0.36
C GLN A 85 -13.21 2.32 1.12
N PRO A 86 -13.87 1.27 1.63
CA PRO A 86 -13.19 0.18 2.32
C PRO A 86 -12.11 -0.45 1.44
N ALA A 87 -10.96 -0.75 2.02
CA ALA A 87 -9.84 -1.29 1.27
C ALA A 87 -9.81 -2.83 1.29
N PHE A 88 -10.95 -3.40 0.93
CA PHE A 88 -11.19 -4.82 0.76
C PHE A 88 -11.86 -5.03 -0.59
N GLU A 89 -11.40 -6.00 -1.38
CA GLU A 89 -11.92 -6.21 -2.75
C GLU A 89 -13.42 -6.52 -2.75
N GLN A 90 -13.92 -7.18 -1.69
CA GLN A 90 -15.33 -7.53 -1.52
C GLN A 90 -16.24 -6.31 -1.27
N LEU A 91 -15.68 -5.20 -0.78
CA LEU A 91 -16.42 -4.00 -0.38
C LEU A 91 -16.01 -2.78 -1.23
N LYS A 92 -15.48 -3.03 -2.43
CA LYS A 92 -14.92 -2.00 -3.29
C LYS A 92 -15.96 -0.97 -3.75
N ASP A 93 -17.21 -1.36 -3.89
CA ASP A 93 -18.27 -0.44 -4.34
C ASP A 93 -18.91 0.33 -3.18
N GLU A 94 -18.59 -0.01 -1.93
CA GLU A 94 -19.13 0.68 -0.76
C GLU A 94 -18.38 1.98 -0.49
N ARG A 95 -19.13 3.03 -0.15
CA ARG A 95 -18.57 4.33 0.24
C ARG A 95 -19.21 4.81 1.51
N PHE A 96 -18.44 5.49 2.33
CA PHE A 96 -18.91 6.08 3.57
C PHE A 96 -18.21 7.41 3.85
N ASN A 97 -18.90 8.26 4.61
CA ASN A 97 -18.43 9.59 4.95
C ASN A 97 -17.96 9.62 6.40
N LEU A 98 -16.87 10.35 6.66
CA LEU A 98 -16.40 10.64 8.01
C LEU A 98 -16.28 12.16 8.19
N PHE A 99 -16.76 12.66 9.32
CA PHE A 99 -16.59 14.07 9.70
C PHE A 99 -15.29 14.25 10.48
N TYR A 100 -14.63 15.40 10.31
CA TYR A 100 -13.41 15.75 11.03
C TYR A 100 -13.45 17.19 11.57
N ASP A 101 -12.85 17.41 12.73
CA ASP A 101 -12.57 18.77 13.22
C ASP A 101 -11.23 19.27 12.66
N LYS A 102 -10.24 18.37 12.62
CA LYS A 102 -8.89 18.59 12.10
C LYS A 102 -8.44 17.38 11.29
N MET A 103 -7.80 17.64 10.15
CA MET A 103 -7.32 16.62 9.24
C MET A 103 -5.81 16.73 9.05
N VAL A 104 -5.12 15.59 9.14
CA VAL A 104 -3.69 15.47 8.77
C VAL A 104 -3.56 14.54 7.58
N ILE A 105 -2.99 15.07 6.50
CA ILE A 105 -2.87 14.41 5.20
C ILE A 105 -1.44 13.90 5.03
N THR A 106 -1.26 12.58 4.98
CA THR A 106 0.03 11.90 4.85
C THR A 106 -0.04 10.73 3.85
N PRO A 107 -0.37 10.97 2.56
CA PRO A 107 -0.63 9.91 1.58
C PRO A 107 0.63 9.21 1.07
N GLY A 108 1.83 9.71 1.36
CA GLY A 108 3.09 9.18 0.81
C GLY A 108 3.33 9.64 -0.63
N CYS A 109 4.09 8.86 -1.40
CA CYS A 109 4.47 9.18 -2.79
C CYS A 109 4.36 7.96 -3.71
N ARG A 110 4.05 8.21 -4.98
CA ARG A 110 4.04 7.18 -6.03
C ARG A 110 5.40 7.11 -6.75
N SER A 111 5.65 5.99 -7.42
CA SER A 111 6.86 5.78 -8.21
C SER A 111 6.65 6.60 -9.46
N ASN A 112 7.62 7.42 -9.82
CA ASN A 112 7.55 8.16 -11.07
C ASN A 112 8.29 7.37 -12.14
N THR A 113 7.60 6.99 -13.20
CA THR A 113 8.21 6.36 -14.38
C THR A 113 8.81 7.37 -15.34
N PHE A 114 8.61 8.66 -15.10
CA PHE A 114 9.07 9.77 -15.95
C PHE A 114 8.59 9.66 -17.41
N GLY A 115 7.53 8.89 -17.67
CA GLY A 115 7.03 8.62 -19.02
C GLY A 115 7.95 7.72 -19.85
N ILE A 116 8.93 7.06 -19.23
CA ILE A 116 9.81 6.12 -19.93
C ILE A 116 8.98 4.87 -20.26
N PRO A 117 8.85 4.51 -21.55
CA PRO A 117 8.06 3.36 -21.95
C PRO A 117 8.64 2.08 -21.32
N SER A 118 7.78 1.11 -21.04
CA SER A 118 8.14 -0.22 -20.53
C SER A 118 8.61 -0.29 -19.07
N VAL A 119 8.90 0.83 -18.40
CA VAL A 119 9.31 0.81 -16.98
C VAL A 119 8.21 0.26 -16.08
N GLU A 120 6.95 0.66 -16.28
CA GLU A 120 5.82 0.16 -15.48
C GLU A 120 5.60 -1.36 -15.67
N GLU A 121 5.94 -1.89 -16.84
CA GLU A 121 5.68 -3.30 -17.21
C GLU A 121 6.82 -4.24 -16.78
N ASN A 122 8.06 -3.77 -16.84
CA ASN A 122 9.26 -4.60 -16.65
C ASN A 122 10.04 -4.29 -15.35
N ALA A 123 9.87 -3.11 -14.75
CA ALA A 123 10.59 -2.77 -13.53
C ALA A 123 9.84 -3.26 -12.29
N ILE A 124 10.59 -3.77 -11.32
CA ILE A 124 10.07 -4.08 -9.98
C ILE A 124 10.36 -2.88 -9.07
N PHE A 125 9.33 -2.13 -8.70
CA PHE A 125 9.47 -1.00 -7.77
C PHE A 125 9.55 -1.48 -6.33
N VAL A 126 10.55 -1.09 -5.55
CA VAL A 126 10.67 -1.48 -4.15
C VAL A 126 10.06 -0.41 -3.24
N LYS A 127 8.78 -0.56 -2.89
CA LYS A 127 8.00 0.41 -2.09
C LYS A 127 7.34 -0.15 -0.84
N ASN A 128 6.92 -1.41 -0.91
CA ASN A 128 6.31 -2.15 0.18
C ASN A 128 6.97 -3.54 0.25
N VAL A 129 6.70 -4.29 1.33
CA VAL A 129 7.27 -5.64 1.48
C VAL A 129 6.78 -6.62 0.44
N ALA A 130 5.55 -6.48 -0.06
CA ALA A 130 5.08 -7.30 -1.18
C ALA A 130 6.03 -7.19 -2.38
N ASN A 131 6.47 -5.98 -2.72
CA ASN A 131 7.40 -5.76 -3.82
C ASN A 131 8.81 -6.28 -3.50
N ALA A 132 9.29 -6.11 -2.27
CA ALA A 132 10.57 -6.67 -1.85
C ALA A 132 10.58 -8.21 -1.94
N ASN A 133 9.48 -8.86 -1.56
CA ASN A 133 9.28 -10.30 -1.72
C ASN A 133 9.30 -10.70 -3.20
N THR A 134 8.57 -9.98 -4.05
CA THR A 134 8.55 -10.23 -5.50
C THR A 134 9.95 -10.14 -6.10
N MET A 135 10.73 -9.10 -5.73
CA MET A 135 12.11 -8.96 -6.20
C MET A 135 12.99 -10.14 -5.76
N ARG A 136 12.90 -10.53 -4.49
CA ARG A 136 13.67 -11.66 -3.94
C ARG A 136 13.33 -12.97 -4.62
N SER A 137 12.03 -13.27 -4.81
CA SER A 137 11.59 -14.48 -5.51
C SER A 137 12.09 -14.49 -6.94
N ARG A 138 11.97 -13.37 -7.67
CA ARG A 138 12.45 -13.26 -9.04
C ARG A 138 13.95 -13.49 -9.15
N LEU A 139 14.73 -12.93 -8.23
CA LEU A 139 16.18 -13.14 -8.19
C LEU A 139 16.52 -14.63 -7.97
N ASN A 140 15.87 -15.28 -7.01
CA ASN A 140 16.09 -16.70 -6.76
C ASN A 140 15.72 -17.55 -7.98
N ASP A 141 14.57 -17.30 -8.61
CA ASP A 141 14.16 -18.01 -9.82
C ASP A 141 15.20 -17.88 -10.94
N LEU A 142 15.77 -16.68 -11.12
CA LEU A 142 16.83 -16.44 -12.11
C LEU A 142 18.10 -17.23 -11.80
N LEU A 143 18.50 -17.32 -10.53
CA LEU A 143 19.65 -18.11 -10.11
C LEU A 143 19.43 -19.61 -10.34
N GLU A 144 18.25 -20.11 -9.97
CA GLU A 144 17.88 -21.52 -10.21
C GLU A 144 17.84 -21.84 -11.71
N MET A 145 17.22 -20.97 -12.52
CA MET A 145 17.20 -21.14 -13.98
C MET A 145 18.60 -21.14 -14.56
N ALA A 146 19.49 -20.22 -14.12
CA ALA A 146 20.86 -20.14 -14.59
C ALA A 146 21.71 -21.37 -14.23
N SER A 147 21.34 -22.11 -13.17
CA SER A 147 22.01 -23.34 -12.76
C SER A 147 21.69 -24.55 -13.63
N LEU A 148 20.68 -24.46 -14.51
CA LEU A 148 20.24 -25.60 -15.33
C LEU A 148 21.31 -25.96 -16.39
N PRO A 149 21.58 -27.25 -16.62
CA PRO A 149 22.68 -27.72 -17.47
C PRO A 149 22.51 -27.44 -18.98
N ARG A 150 21.46 -26.72 -19.39
CA ARG A 150 21.11 -26.47 -20.80
C ARG A 150 20.99 -24.99 -21.17
N VAL A 151 21.36 -24.09 -20.25
CA VAL A 151 21.37 -22.64 -20.52
C VAL A 151 22.62 -22.33 -21.34
N SER A 152 22.45 -22.12 -22.66
CA SER A 152 23.52 -21.57 -23.50
C SER A 152 23.67 -20.07 -23.23
N GLU A 153 24.85 -19.48 -23.49
CA GLU A 153 25.12 -18.05 -23.30
C GLU A 153 24.06 -17.12 -23.93
N VAL A 154 23.28 -17.60 -24.91
CA VAL A 154 22.24 -16.85 -25.63
C VAL A 154 21.00 -16.54 -24.75
N ALA A 155 20.77 -17.29 -23.68
CA ALA A 155 19.64 -17.05 -22.76
C ALA A 155 19.89 -15.88 -21.78
N SER A 156 21.07 -15.25 -21.82
CA SER A 156 21.48 -14.16 -20.92
C SER A 156 20.86 -12.78 -21.24
N HIS A 157 19.96 -12.69 -22.23
CA HIS A 157 19.26 -11.47 -22.63
C HIS A 157 17.78 -11.39 -22.20
N LEU A 158 17.31 -12.35 -21.41
CA LEU A 158 15.99 -12.31 -20.75
C LEU A 158 16.04 -11.50 -19.44
#